data_AF-Q17MG6-F1
#
_entry.id   AF-Q17MG6-F1
#
_cell.length_a   1.000
_cell.length_b   1.000
_cell.length_c   1.000
_cell.angle_alpha   90.00
_cell.angle_beta   90.00
_cell.angle_gamma   90.00
#
_symmetry.space_group_name_H-M   'P 1'
#
loop_
_entity.id
_entity.type
_entity.pdbx_description
1 polymer ?
#
loop_
_entity_poly.entity_id
_entity_poly.type
_entity_poly.pdbx_seq_one_letter_code
_entity_poly.pdbx_strand_id
1 'polypeptide(L)'
;MENTINDFWRMIWEQNSKVIIMATDLSESGVEKCAEYLPPSVVLDNNRTFGDFQLTLKNRENKEKYTISTVHLRNTQTNTWREIMHFWYQWPDTGVPIDESSIIAMLLEARSYSRLAPGELAEAPTTNNTSSNNTPANNTVITSNGINGGITSIAEEPTSVDTNESSTVAIGNNNVDSSNNNNNTLGKATTDGAPPSSLMSNGGTMDKHKSLQRTQGPITVHCSPGTGRTGTIVACDVALRAVEIPPRTVDIPHIVYYVRRGRASAVRTREQYELIYRVANVYATKLTGPTIET
;
A
#
# COMPACT_ATOMS: atom_id res chain seq x y z
N MET A 1 10.67 -11.97 -5.95
CA MET A 1 10.52 -13.21 -5.17
C MET A 1 9.24 -13.92 -5.59
N GLU A 2 9.36 -15.18 -5.98
CA GLU A 2 8.24 -15.99 -6.49
C GLU A 2 7.25 -16.39 -5.39
N ASN A 3 7.76 -16.71 -4.19
CA ASN A 3 6.99 -17.19 -3.05
C ASN A 3 5.98 -16.17 -2.47
N THR A 4 6.08 -14.89 -2.85
CA THR A 4 5.18 -13.81 -2.38
C THR A 4 4.20 -13.31 -3.46
N ILE A 5 4.13 -13.95 -4.64
CA ILE A 5 3.25 -13.48 -5.73
C ILE A 5 1.77 -13.62 -5.36
N ASN A 6 1.37 -14.71 -4.69
CA ASN A 6 0.01 -14.87 -4.17
C ASN A 6 -0.32 -13.77 -3.14
N ASP A 7 0.59 -13.51 -2.20
CA ASP A 7 0.40 -12.46 -1.18
C ASP A 7 0.28 -11.06 -1.80
N PHE A 8 1.04 -10.77 -2.85
CA PHE A 8 0.91 -9.54 -3.62
C PHE A 8 -0.47 -9.42 -4.26
N TRP A 9 -0.96 -10.46 -4.94
CA TRP A 9 -2.29 -10.42 -5.56
C TRP A 9 -3.43 -10.39 -4.54
N ARG A 10 -3.27 -11.05 -3.40
CA ARG A 10 -4.18 -10.94 -2.25
C ARG A 10 -4.23 -9.52 -1.71
N MET A 11 -3.09 -8.85 -1.54
CA MET A 11 -3.01 -7.44 -1.15
C MET A 11 -3.70 -6.52 -2.18
N ILE A 12 -3.47 -6.70 -3.49
CA ILE A 12 -4.15 -5.92 -4.54
C ILE A 12 -5.67 -6.10 -4.49
N TRP A 13 -6.12 -7.33 -4.22
CA TRP A 13 -7.53 -7.67 -4.07
C TRP A 13 -8.16 -7.01 -2.84
N GLU A 14 -7.61 -7.29 -1.64
CA GLU A 14 -8.14 -6.85 -0.35
C GLU A 14 -8.12 -5.33 -0.17
N GLN A 15 -7.08 -4.65 -0.64
CA GLN A 15 -6.96 -3.19 -0.53
C GLN A 15 -7.77 -2.44 -1.59
N ASN A 16 -8.58 -3.13 -2.42
CA ASN A 16 -9.30 -2.58 -3.56
C ASN A 16 -8.38 -1.78 -4.53
N SER A 17 -7.09 -2.10 -4.58
CA SER A 17 -6.14 -1.44 -5.50
C SER A 17 -6.58 -1.70 -6.94
N LYS A 18 -6.65 -0.63 -7.75
CA LYS A 18 -7.02 -0.69 -9.18
C LYS A 18 -5.83 -0.45 -10.11
N VAL A 19 -4.77 0.18 -9.59
CA VAL A 19 -3.65 0.65 -10.40
C VAL A 19 -2.34 0.20 -9.76
N ILE A 20 -1.46 -0.39 -10.56
CA ILE A 20 -0.13 -0.82 -10.16
C ILE A 20 0.89 -0.06 -11.01
N ILE A 21 1.93 0.49 -10.38
CA ILE A 21 3.10 1.09 -11.05
C ILE A 21 4.35 0.30 -10.66
N MET A 22 4.95 -0.36 -11.65
CA MET A 22 6.21 -1.09 -11.58
C MET A 22 7.32 -0.24 -12.19
N ALA A 23 8.35 0.08 -11.41
CA ALA A 23 9.47 0.94 -11.81
C ALA A 23 10.82 0.20 -11.72
N THR A 24 10.88 -0.99 -12.28
CA THR A 24 12.05 -1.87 -12.32
C THR A 24 11.81 -2.91 -13.40
N ASP A 25 12.86 -3.38 -14.06
CA ASP A 25 12.73 -4.58 -14.90
C ASP A 25 12.76 -5.84 -14.04
N LEU A 26 12.47 -7.00 -14.63
CA LEU A 26 12.54 -8.28 -13.90
C LEU A 26 13.96 -8.58 -13.41
N SER A 27 14.97 -8.23 -14.21
CA SER A 27 16.38 -8.34 -13.88
C SER A 27 17.16 -7.15 -14.43
N GLU A 28 18.12 -6.63 -13.66
CA GLU A 28 18.98 -5.51 -14.06
C GLU A 28 20.45 -5.95 -13.86
N SER A 29 21.28 -5.81 -14.90
CA SER A 29 22.66 -6.33 -14.93
C SER A 29 22.80 -7.81 -14.51
N GLY A 30 21.82 -8.64 -14.88
CA GLY A 30 21.78 -10.08 -14.54
C GLY A 30 21.31 -10.40 -13.11
N VAL A 31 20.96 -9.40 -12.29
CA VAL A 31 20.46 -9.60 -10.92
C VAL A 31 18.94 -9.47 -10.91
N GLU A 32 18.23 -10.50 -10.41
CA GLU A 32 16.76 -10.44 -10.22
C GLU A 32 16.38 -9.23 -9.37
N LYS A 33 15.41 -8.47 -9.86
CA LYS A 33 14.82 -7.29 -9.22
C LYS A 33 13.34 -7.50 -8.92
N CYS A 34 12.63 -8.24 -9.76
CA CYS A 34 11.22 -8.56 -9.61
C CYS A 34 10.90 -9.92 -10.26
N ALA A 35 10.00 -10.68 -9.63
CA ALA A 35 9.54 -11.95 -10.20
C ALA A 35 8.47 -11.69 -11.27
N GLU A 36 8.33 -12.60 -12.24
CA GLU A 36 7.31 -12.47 -13.29
C GLU A 36 5.90 -12.78 -12.72
N TYR A 37 5.22 -11.73 -12.26
CA TYR A 37 3.90 -11.84 -11.63
C TYR A 37 2.72 -11.61 -12.61
N LEU A 38 2.99 -11.41 -13.90
CA LEU A 38 2.00 -11.18 -14.97
C LEU A 38 2.11 -12.26 -16.07
N PRO A 39 1.04 -12.49 -16.84
CA PRO A 39 1.14 -13.26 -18.08
C PRO A 39 2.06 -12.57 -19.12
N PRO A 40 2.88 -13.33 -19.86
CA PRO A 40 3.87 -12.75 -20.76
C PRO A 40 3.26 -12.18 -22.05
N SER A 41 2.16 -12.72 -22.58
CA SER A 41 1.62 -12.38 -23.91
C SER A 41 0.09 -12.28 -23.92
N VAL A 42 -0.47 -11.28 -24.61
CA VAL A 42 -1.94 -11.14 -24.76
C VAL A 42 -2.55 -12.30 -25.58
N VAL A 43 -1.73 -12.96 -26.43
CA VAL A 43 -2.19 -13.91 -27.46
C VAL A 43 -1.80 -15.35 -27.16
N LEU A 44 -0.54 -15.61 -26.78
CA LEU A 44 0.02 -16.97 -26.72
C LEU A 44 -0.08 -17.62 -25.32
N ASP A 45 0.15 -16.83 -24.27
CA ASP A 45 0.06 -17.25 -22.87
C ASP A 45 -0.45 -16.06 -22.06
N ASN A 46 -1.78 -15.90 -22.07
CA ASN A 46 -2.46 -14.72 -21.55
C ASN A 46 -2.99 -14.86 -20.14
N ASN A 47 -2.78 -16.00 -19.48
CA ASN A 47 -3.26 -16.24 -18.13
C ASN A 47 -2.21 -16.94 -17.27
N ARG A 48 -2.18 -16.60 -15.98
CA ARG A 48 -1.38 -17.28 -14.95
C ARG A 48 -2.21 -17.37 -13.68
N THR A 49 -2.00 -18.43 -12.89
CA THR A 49 -2.69 -18.63 -11.61
C THR A 49 -1.67 -18.64 -10.49
N PHE A 50 -1.91 -17.85 -9.45
CA PHE A 50 -1.09 -17.76 -8.25
C PHE A 50 -1.97 -17.97 -7.03
N GLY A 51 -2.03 -19.22 -6.54
CA GLY A 51 -2.96 -19.61 -5.48
C GLY A 51 -4.43 -19.36 -5.87
N ASP A 52 -5.12 -18.55 -5.08
CA ASP A 52 -6.55 -18.26 -5.24
C ASP A 52 -6.86 -17.21 -6.32
N PHE A 53 -5.83 -16.71 -7.02
CA PHE A 53 -5.96 -15.66 -8.02
C PHE A 53 -5.56 -16.14 -9.41
N GLN A 54 -6.50 -16.09 -10.34
CA GLN A 54 -6.25 -16.26 -11.76
C GLN A 54 -6.18 -14.88 -12.43
N LEU A 55 -5.11 -14.63 -13.16
CA LEU A 55 -4.92 -13.44 -13.97
C LEU A 55 -5.24 -13.73 -15.43
N THR A 56 -5.78 -12.75 -16.13
CA THR A 56 -5.83 -12.75 -17.60
C THR A 56 -5.44 -11.39 -18.14
N LEU A 57 -4.34 -11.34 -18.88
CA LEU A 57 -3.89 -10.16 -19.62
C LEU A 57 -4.80 -9.95 -20.83
N LYS A 58 -5.53 -8.83 -20.86
CA LYS A 58 -6.50 -8.50 -21.93
C LYS A 58 -5.94 -7.59 -23.01
N ASN A 59 -5.10 -6.64 -22.60
CA ASN A 59 -4.48 -5.66 -23.49
C ASN A 59 -3.08 -5.33 -23.00
N ARG A 60 -2.21 -4.93 -23.92
CA ARG A 60 -0.90 -4.34 -23.63
C ARG A 60 -0.58 -3.25 -24.66
N GLU A 61 -0.57 -2.00 -24.22
CA GLU A 61 -0.21 -0.82 -25.02
C GLU A 61 1.20 -0.37 -24.66
N ASN A 62 2.03 -0.10 -25.66
CA ASN A 62 3.37 0.46 -25.45
C ASN A 62 3.37 1.96 -25.73
N LYS A 63 3.70 2.77 -24.73
CA LYS A 63 4.09 4.18 -24.89
C LYS A 63 5.63 4.25 -24.97
N GLU A 64 6.18 5.46 -25.12
CA GLU A 64 7.63 5.67 -25.33
C GLU A 64 8.53 5.25 -24.16
N LYS A 65 8.03 5.35 -22.92
CA LYS A 65 8.80 5.10 -21.68
C LYS A 65 8.09 4.18 -20.68
N TYR A 66 6.90 3.70 -21.04
CA TYR A 66 6.14 2.79 -20.19
C TYR A 66 5.14 1.98 -21.01
N THR A 67 4.84 0.79 -20.50
CA THR A 67 3.83 -0.11 -21.05
C THR A 67 2.62 -0.12 -20.10
N ILE A 68 1.41 -0.05 -20.67
CA ILE A 68 0.15 -0.18 -19.93
C ILE A 68 -0.43 -1.56 -20.24
N SER A 69 -0.78 -2.33 -19.21
CA SER A 69 -1.42 -3.64 -19.34
C SER A 69 -2.76 -3.65 -18.61
N THR A 70 -3.82 -4.04 -19.32
CA THR A 70 -5.15 -4.29 -18.73
C THR A 70 -5.23 -5.75 -18.28
N VAL A 71 -5.44 -5.98 -17.00
CA VAL A 71 -5.41 -7.31 -16.37
C VAL A 71 -6.73 -7.58 -15.68
N HIS A 72 -7.40 -8.68 -16.03
CA HIS A 72 -8.50 -9.21 -15.23
C HIS A 72 -7.92 -10.06 -14.11
N LEU A 73 -8.14 -9.65 -12.86
CA LEU A 73 -7.80 -10.42 -11.67
C LEU A 73 -9.08 -11.11 -11.17
N ARG A 74 -9.12 -12.44 -11.22
CA ARG A 74 -10.25 -13.27 -10.77
C ARG A 74 -9.89 -14.00 -9.48
N ASN A 75 -10.70 -13.83 -8.44
CA ASN A 75 -10.67 -14.69 -7.27
C ASN A 75 -11.38 -16.01 -7.63
N THR A 76 -10.68 -17.14 -7.53
CA THR A 76 -11.19 -18.45 -7.95
C THR A 76 -12.18 -19.06 -6.96
N GLN A 77 -12.13 -18.67 -5.68
CA GLN A 77 -13.03 -19.14 -4.62
C GLN A 77 -14.41 -18.48 -4.72
N THR A 78 -14.45 -17.16 -4.90
CA THR A 78 -15.70 -16.39 -5.01
C THR A 78 -16.23 -16.30 -6.44
N ASN A 79 -15.41 -16.66 -7.43
CA ASN A 79 -15.66 -16.49 -8.86
C ASN A 79 -15.93 -15.03 -9.30
N THR A 80 -15.54 -14.06 -8.47
CA THR A 80 -15.63 -12.62 -8.81
C THR A 80 -14.32 -12.14 -9.42
N TRP A 81 -14.39 -11.11 -10.26
CA TRP A 81 -13.22 -10.54 -10.92
C TRP A 81 -13.22 -9.01 -10.86
N ARG A 82 -12.03 -8.42 -10.99
CA ARG A 82 -11.80 -6.96 -11.03
C ARG A 82 -10.82 -6.65 -12.16
N GLU A 83 -11.00 -5.51 -12.81
CA GLU A 83 -10.01 -4.99 -13.75
C GLU A 83 -8.90 -4.22 -12.99
N ILE A 84 -7.66 -4.48 -13.36
CA ILE A 84 -6.45 -3.87 -12.81
C ILE A 84 -5.65 -3.26 -13.96
N MET A 85 -5.27 -2.01 -13.81
CA MET A 85 -4.40 -1.29 -14.75
C MET A 85 -2.96 -1.33 -14.24
N HIS A 86 -2.08 -1.99 -14.99
CA HIS A 86 -0.66 -2.12 -14.65
C HIS A 86 0.19 -1.25 -15.56
N PHE A 87 1.04 -0.42 -14.97
CA PHE A 87 2.00 0.45 -15.63
C PHE A 87 3.42 -0.08 -15.35
N TRP A 88 4.14 -0.51 -16.37
CA TRP A 88 5.56 -0.82 -16.28
C TRP A 88 6.36 0.34 -16.85
N TYR A 89 6.99 1.13 -15.97
CA TYR A 89 7.82 2.28 -16.34
C TYR A 89 9.28 1.86 -16.53
N GLN A 90 9.84 2.20 -17.68
CA GLN A 90 11.23 1.93 -18.06
C GLN A 90 12.16 2.93 -17.36
N TRP A 91 12.58 2.59 -16.15
CA TRP A 91 13.58 3.36 -15.42
C TRP A 91 14.98 3.01 -15.93
N PRO A 92 15.85 3.99 -16.25
CA PRO A 92 17.19 3.71 -16.78
C PRO A 92 18.06 2.95 -15.77
N ASP A 93 18.91 2.04 -16.28
CA ASP A 93 19.86 1.25 -15.48
C ASP A 93 20.74 2.12 -14.57
N THR A 94 21.11 3.31 -15.05
CA THR A 94 21.92 4.29 -14.31
C THR A 94 21.13 5.58 -14.03
N GLY A 95 21.26 6.08 -12.81
CA GLY A 95 20.66 7.34 -12.39
C GLY A 95 19.13 7.38 -12.44
N VAL A 96 18.60 8.33 -13.20
CA VAL A 96 17.18 8.72 -13.25
C VAL A 96 16.77 9.12 -14.66
N PRO A 97 15.46 9.08 -15.00
CA PRO A 97 14.95 9.60 -16.26
C PRO A 97 15.45 11.04 -16.54
N ILE A 98 15.91 11.23 -17.78
CA ILE A 98 16.42 12.52 -18.26
C ILE A 98 15.24 13.45 -18.55
N ASP A 99 14.21 12.97 -19.23
CA ASP A 99 12.94 13.69 -19.44
C ASP A 99 11.96 13.47 -18.28
N GLU A 100 11.36 14.56 -17.81
CA GLU A 100 10.32 14.59 -16.79
C GLU A 100 8.92 14.31 -17.35
N SER A 101 8.69 14.59 -18.64
CA SER A 101 7.37 14.52 -19.28
C SER A 101 6.79 13.11 -19.27
N SER A 102 7.63 12.10 -19.43
CA SER A 102 7.29 10.67 -19.34
C SER A 102 6.76 10.26 -17.97
N ILE A 103 7.39 10.71 -16.87
CA ILE A 103 6.89 10.47 -15.51
C ILE A 103 5.57 11.23 -15.28
N ILE A 104 5.50 12.49 -15.71
CA ILE A 104 4.28 13.31 -15.59
C ILE A 104 3.11 12.65 -16.33
N ALA A 105 3.31 12.22 -17.58
CA ALA A 105 2.29 11.56 -18.40
C ALA A 105 1.81 10.25 -17.74
N MET A 106 2.75 9.38 -17.33
CA MET A 106 2.44 8.12 -16.66
C MET A 106 1.65 8.32 -15.36
N LEU A 107 2.01 9.32 -14.54
CA LEU A 107 1.29 9.64 -13.30
C LEU A 107 -0.12 10.18 -13.55
N LEU A 108 -0.29 11.07 -14.54
CA LEU A 108 -1.60 11.62 -14.89
C LEU A 108 -2.52 10.55 -15.49
N GLU A 109 -1.99 9.68 -16.35
CA GLU A 109 -2.73 8.55 -16.94
C GLU A 109 -3.10 7.52 -15.86
N ALA A 110 -2.18 7.14 -14.97
CA ALA A 110 -2.44 6.25 -13.83
C ALA A 110 -3.55 6.78 -12.89
N ARG A 111 -3.57 8.09 -12.61
CA ARG A 111 -4.64 8.73 -11.81
C ARG A 111 -6.00 8.74 -12.49
N SER A 112 -6.08 8.65 -13.82
CA SER A 112 -7.37 8.59 -14.52
C SER A 112 -8.10 7.28 -14.17
N TYR A 113 -7.37 6.18 -14.01
CA TYR A 113 -7.89 4.86 -13.63
C TYR A 113 -8.08 4.65 -12.13
N SER A 114 -7.52 5.50 -11.26
CA SER A 114 -7.72 5.39 -9.81
C SER A 114 -9.09 5.95 -9.35
N ARG A 115 -9.78 6.71 -10.20
CA ARG A 115 -11.12 7.24 -9.92
C ARG A 115 -12.16 6.14 -10.18
N LEU A 116 -13.14 6.00 -9.28
CA LEU A 116 -14.29 5.12 -9.51
C LEU A 116 -15.08 5.58 -10.73
N ALA A 117 -15.57 4.61 -11.52
CA ALA A 117 -16.54 4.90 -12.56
C ALA A 117 -17.87 5.38 -11.92
N PRO A 118 -18.64 6.27 -12.58
CA PRO A 118 -19.91 6.75 -12.04
C PRO A 118 -20.92 5.66 -11.63
N GLY A 119 -20.88 4.49 -12.29
CA GLY A 119 -21.70 3.33 -11.91
C GLY A 119 -21.30 2.70 -10.57
N GLU A 120 -19.99 2.55 -10.31
CA GLU A 120 -19.48 1.96 -9.07
C GLU A 120 -19.74 2.87 -7.84
N LEU A 121 -19.91 4.18 -8.07
CA LEU A 121 -20.32 5.13 -7.03
C LEU A 121 -21.79 4.98 -6.63
N ALA A 122 -22.64 4.41 -7.52
CA ALA A 122 -24.06 4.20 -7.28
C ALA A 122 -24.38 2.86 -6.58
N GLU A 123 -23.48 1.88 -6.66
CA GLU A 123 -23.61 0.55 -6.02
C GLU A 123 -23.07 0.50 -4.58
N ALA A 124 -22.51 1.59 -4.06
CA ALA A 124 -22.09 1.67 -2.66
C ALA A 124 -23.29 1.41 -1.73
N PRO A 125 -23.16 0.53 -0.71
CA PRO A 125 -24.30 0.02 0.04
C PRO A 125 -25.03 1.15 0.79
N THR A 126 -26.22 1.50 0.31
CA THR A 126 -27.16 2.31 1.08
C THR A 126 -27.62 1.51 2.28
N THR A 127 -27.33 2.01 3.48
CA THR A 127 -27.81 1.43 4.73
C THR A 127 -29.32 1.66 4.86
N ASN A 128 -30.10 0.80 4.19
CA ASN A 128 -31.55 0.77 4.29
C ASN A 128 -31.93 0.31 5.70
N ASN A 129 -32.17 1.29 6.56
CA ASN A 129 -32.65 1.09 7.92
C ASN A 129 -34.14 0.73 7.90
N THR A 130 -34.46 -0.51 7.54
CA THR A 130 -35.84 -1.02 7.49
C THR A 130 -36.14 -1.81 8.75
N SER A 131 -36.72 -1.13 9.75
CA SER A 131 -37.24 -1.76 10.96
C SER A 131 -38.44 -2.66 10.63
N SER A 132 -38.22 -3.96 10.50
CA SER A 132 -39.30 -4.95 10.44
C SER A 132 -39.41 -5.70 11.77
N ASN A 133 -40.29 -5.21 12.65
CA ASN A 133 -40.83 -6.03 13.72
C ASN A 133 -41.66 -7.17 13.10
N ASN A 134 -41.32 -8.42 13.40
CA ASN A 134 -42.29 -9.45 13.78
C ASN A 134 -41.59 -10.76 14.18
N THR A 135 -41.77 -11.15 15.44
CA THR A 135 -41.58 -12.53 15.92
C THR A 135 -42.71 -13.43 15.36
N PRO A 136 -42.52 -14.76 15.30
CA PRO A 136 -42.88 -15.56 16.47
C PRO A 136 -41.83 -16.62 16.84
N ALA A 137 -41.87 -17.01 18.11
CA ALA A 137 -40.95 -17.98 18.70
C ALA A 137 -41.28 -19.42 18.29
N ASN A 138 -40.29 -20.31 18.40
CA ASN A 138 -40.52 -21.66 18.91
C ASN A 138 -39.26 -22.20 19.62
N ASN A 139 -39.46 -22.72 20.83
CA ASN A 139 -38.43 -23.38 21.63
C ASN A 139 -38.21 -24.80 21.14
N THR A 140 -36.94 -25.24 21.09
CA THR A 140 -36.62 -26.66 21.36
C THR A 140 -35.39 -26.73 22.26
N VAL A 141 -35.61 -27.19 23.49
CA VAL A 141 -34.58 -27.56 24.45
C VAL A 141 -34.05 -28.95 24.09
N ILE A 142 -32.73 -29.16 24.11
CA ILE A 142 -32.14 -30.51 24.16
C ILE A 142 -31.28 -30.64 25.41
N THR A 143 -31.68 -31.56 26.28
CA THR A 143 -31.03 -31.89 27.55
C THR A 143 -29.96 -32.97 27.37
N SER A 144 -28.92 -32.91 28.20
CA SER A 144 -27.83 -33.89 28.29
C SER A 144 -28.22 -35.17 29.04
N ASN A 145 -27.65 -36.31 28.62
CA ASN A 145 -27.29 -37.53 29.36
C ASN A 145 -26.47 -38.41 28.37
N GLY A 146 -25.39 -39.13 28.70
CA GLY A 146 -24.74 -39.45 29.98
C GLY A 146 -24.64 -40.99 30.16
N ILE A 147 -23.53 -41.51 30.73
CA ILE A 147 -23.26 -42.94 31.11
C ILE A 147 -22.83 -43.85 29.92
N ASN A 148 -21.82 -44.75 29.93
CA ASN A 148 -20.68 -45.18 30.82
C ASN A 148 -19.52 -45.63 29.87
N GLY A 149 -18.20 -45.58 30.16
CA GLY A 149 -17.41 -46.27 31.21
C GLY A 149 -16.75 -47.56 30.63
N GLY A 150 -15.45 -47.90 30.78
CA GLY A 150 -14.26 -47.24 31.37
C GLY A 150 -13.05 -48.20 31.44
N ILE A 151 -11.90 -47.76 32.01
CA ILE A 151 -10.78 -48.58 32.60
C ILE A 151 -9.87 -49.32 31.57
N THR A 152 -8.53 -49.48 31.60
CA THR A 152 -7.38 -49.37 32.57
C THR A 152 -6.07 -48.99 31.79
N SER A 153 -5.14 -48.14 32.27
CA SER A 153 -3.76 -48.40 32.83
C SER A 153 -2.75 -49.20 31.94
N ILE A 154 -1.40 -49.05 31.92
CA ILE A 154 -0.34 -48.60 32.87
C ILE A 154 0.86 -47.93 32.08
N ALA A 155 1.82 -47.31 32.80
CA ALA A 155 3.13 -46.72 32.43
C ALA A 155 4.04 -47.54 31.46
N GLU A 156 5.12 -47.03 30.85
CA GLU A 156 6.41 -46.56 31.45
C GLU A 156 7.28 -45.74 30.47
N GLU A 157 8.20 -44.93 31.01
CA GLU A 157 9.43 -44.42 30.36
C GLU A 157 10.62 -45.24 30.91
N PRO A 158 11.79 -45.40 30.24
CA PRO A 158 12.82 -44.34 30.33
C PRO A 158 13.89 -44.28 29.19
N THR A 159 14.70 -43.19 29.15
CA THR A 159 16.18 -43.07 28.87
C THR A 159 16.87 -43.88 27.73
N SER A 160 17.98 -43.51 27.06
CA SER A 160 18.98 -42.41 26.98
C SER A 160 19.92 -42.79 25.78
N VAL A 161 20.85 -42.00 25.20
CA VAL A 161 22.17 -41.51 25.69
C VAL A 161 22.83 -40.62 24.60
N ASP A 162 23.71 -39.71 25.04
CA ASP A 162 24.67 -38.77 24.40
C ASP A 162 25.45 -39.25 23.14
N THR A 163 26.07 -38.38 22.31
CA THR A 163 27.32 -37.59 22.53
C THR A 163 27.35 -36.27 21.73
N ASN A 164 27.75 -35.09 22.27
CA ASN A 164 29.12 -34.51 22.41
C ASN A 164 29.94 -34.48 21.09
N GLU A 165 30.70 -33.44 20.70
CA GLU A 165 31.43 -32.34 21.39
C GLU A 165 31.26 -30.98 20.64
N SER A 166 31.16 -29.79 21.25
CA SER A 166 32.12 -28.97 22.05
C SER A 166 33.30 -28.31 21.27
N SER A 167 33.24 -26.98 21.10
CA SER A 167 34.41 -26.08 21.28
C SER A 167 33.97 -24.63 21.58
N THR A 168 34.60 -24.02 22.58
CA THR A 168 34.24 -22.74 23.24
C THR A 168 35.22 -21.59 22.94
N VAL A 169 34.97 -20.42 23.58
CA VAL A 169 35.86 -19.27 23.88
C VAL A 169 35.76 -18.06 22.92
N ALA A 170 35.59 -16.80 23.37
CA ALA A 170 35.00 -16.28 24.63
C ALA A 170 34.60 -14.77 24.55
N ILE A 171 33.48 -14.43 25.21
CA ILE A 171 33.25 -13.32 26.16
C ILE A 171 34.19 -12.10 26.11
N GLY A 172 33.57 -10.92 25.96
CA GLY A 172 34.14 -9.61 26.28
C GLY A 172 33.04 -8.61 26.70
N ASN A 173 32.73 -8.57 28.01
CA ASN A 173 31.82 -7.58 28.58
C ASN A 173 32.47 -6.19 28.62
N ASN A 174 31.66 -5.12 28.55
CA ASN A 174 31.95 -3.87 29.26
C ASN A 174 30.63 -3.18 29.66
N ASN A 175 30.39 -3.12 30.98
CA ASN A 175 29.46 -2.16 31.58
C ASN A 175 30.08 -0.76 31.52
N VAL A 176 29.24 0.28 31.42
CA VAL A 176 29.56 1.62 31.92
C VAL A 176 28.32 2.16 32.66
N ASP A 177 28.56 2.86 33.77
CA ASP A 177 27.63 3.04 34.88
C ASP A 177 26.45 4.01 34.67
N SER A 178 25.47 3.87 35.56
CA SER A 178 24.42 4.87 35.83
C SER A 178 24.77 5.76 37.03
N SER A 179 24.79 7.08 36.84
CA SER A 179 24.79 8.16 37.88
C SER A 179 25.02 9.52 37.16
N ASN A 180 24.50 10.69 37.57
CA ASN A 180 23.61 11.09 38.67
C ASN A 180 22.84 12.38 38.27
N ASN A 181 21.91 12.83 39.11
CA ASN A 181 21.02 13.99 38.98
C ASN A 181 21.71 15.36 38.77
N ASN A 182 20.96 16.32 38.20
CA ASN A 182 20.53 17.48 39.00
C ASN A 182 19.30 18.21 38.43
N ASN A 183 18.30 18.41 39.30
CA ASN A 183 17.20 19.36 39.08
C ASN A 183 17.68 20.78 39.38
N ASN A 184 17.06 21.78 38.74
CA ASN A 184 16.75 23.01 39.46
C ASN A 184 15.46 23.68 38.95
N THR A 185 14.64 24.12 39.88
CA THR A 185 13.30 24.68 39.65
C THR A 185 13.22 26.11 40.16
N LEU A 186 12.65 27.04 39.39
CA LEU A 186 11.60 27.97 39.86
C LEU A 186 10.99 28.80 38.72
N GLY A 187 9.67 29.07 38.79
CA GLY A 187 8.96 29.88 37.79
C GLY A 187 7.45 29.69 37.81
N LYS A 188 6.81 29.91 38.97
CA LYS A 188 5.38 29.65 39.20
C LYS A 188 4.53 30.87 38.87
N ALA A 189 3.48 30.70 38.05
CA ALA A 189 2.33 31.60 37.99
C ALA A 189 1.05 30.76 37.81
N THR A 190 0.03 31.07 38.60
CA THR A 190 -1.24 30.32 38.72
C THR A 190 -2.42 31.26 38.52
N THR A 191 -3.44 30.86 37.75
CA THR A 191 -4.85 31.21 38.00
C THR A 191 -5.79 30.18 37.40
N ASP A 192 -6.83 29.87 38.16
CA ASP A 192 -7.82 28.81 38.02
C ASP A 192 -8.76 28.88 36.79
N GLY A 193 -9.38 27.75 36.48
CA GLY A 193 -10.49 27.62 35.52
C GLY A 193 -11.09 26.21 35.52
N ALA A 194 -12.22 26.02 36.21
CA ALA A 194 -12.92 24.73 36.30
C ALA A 194 -13.62 24.32 34.97
N PRO A 195 -13.88 23.03 34.73
CA PRO A 195 -14.35 22.54 33.43
C PRO A 195 -15.87 22.75 33.23
N PRO A 196 -16.33 23.21 32.04
CA PRO A 196 -17.75 23.20 31.71
C PRO A 196 -18.23 21.80 31.32
N SER A 197 -19.42 21.47 31.79
CA SER A 197 -20.15 20.22 31.57
C SER A 197 -20.57 19.99 30.11
N SER A 198 -20.71 18.71 29.77
CA SER A 198 -21.54 18.13 28.70
C SER A 198 -22.43 19.07 27.89
N LEU A 199 -22.22 19.10 26.57
CA LEU A 199 -23.24 19.47 25.58
C LEU A 199 -23.45 18.34 24.58
N MET A 200 -24.70 18.18 24.16
CA MET A 200 -25.20 17.00 23.45
C MET A 200 -24.78 16.97 21.98
N SER A 201 -24.81 15.76 21.42
CA SER A 201 -24.77 15.50 19.98
C SER A 201 -25.66 16.45 19.19
N ASN A 202 -25.13 16.97 18.08
CA ASN A 202 -25.96 17.35 16.94
C ASN A 202 -25.26 16.97 15.64
N GLY A 203 -25.98 16.29 14.75
CA GLY A 203 -25.41 15.70 13.54
C GLY A 203 -24.99 16.73 12.50
N GLY A 204 -23.70 17.00 12.40
CA GLY A 204 -23.10 17.69 11.26
C GLY A 204 -22.74 16.69 10.16
N THR A 205 -23.01 17.06 8.90
CA THR A 205 -22.71 16.27 7.70
C THR A 205 -21.27 15.77 7.68
N MET A 206 -21.07 14.49 8.00
CA MET A 206 -19.77 13.84 7.85
C MET A 206 -19.45 13.72 6.36
N ASP A 207 -18.32 14.29 5.95
CA ASP A 207 -18.03 14.62 4.55
C ASP A 207 -18.26 13.44 3.58
N LYS A 208 -19.25 13.54 2.69
CA LYS A 208 -19.40 12.61 1.55
C LYS A 208 -18.10 12.49 0.76
N HIS A 209 -17.32 13.56 0.67
CA HIS A 209 -16.01 13.53 0.03
C HIS A 209 -15.01 12.59 0.74
N LYS A 210 -15.02 12.51 2.08
CA LYS A 210 -14.18 11.55 2.84
C LYS A 210 -14.72 10.12 2.77
N SER A 211 -16.04 9.92 2.70
CA SER A 211 -16.58 8.56 2.51
C SER A 211 -16.31 8.03 1.09
N LEU A 212 -16.36 8.88 0.07
CA LEU A 212 -16.01 8.54 -1.31
C LEU A 212 -14.50 8.32 -1.51
N GLN A 213 -13.64 9.06 -0.82
CA GLN A 213 -12.20 8.74 -0.77
C GLN A 213 -11.96 7.35 -0.16
N ARG A 214 -12.81 6.91 0.79
CA ARG A 214 -12.72 5.59 1.44
C ARG A 214 -13.21 4.42 0.54
N THR A 215 -13.87 4.69 -0.60
CA THR A 215 -14.25 3.64 -1.56
C THR A 215 -13.24 3.42 -2.69
N GLN A 216 -12.23 4.29 -2.82
CA GLN A 216 -11.12 4.12 -3.76
C GLN A 216 -9.92 3.46 -3.08
N GLY A 217 -9.47 2.31 -3.59
CA GLY A 217 -8.22 1.69 -3.15
C GLY A 217 -6.98 2.46 -3.63
N PRO A 218 -5.82 2.26 -2.98
CA PRO A 218 -4.61 3.00 -3.29
C PRO A 218 -4.02 2.61 -4.65
N ILE A 219 -3.23 3.52 -5.25
CA ILE A 219 -2.30 3.15 -6.32
C ILE A 219 -1.13 2.41 -5.67
N THR A 220 -0.88 1.17 -6.08
CA THR A 220 0.25 0.37 -5.60
C THR A 220 1.49 0.70 -6.41
N VAL A 221 2.58 1.13 -5.77
CA VAL A 221 3.84 1.47 -6.46
C VAL A 221 4.97 0.60 -5.92
N HIS A 222 5.74 -0.06 -6.80
CA HIS A 222 6.92 -0.82 -6.41
C HIS A 222 8.09 -0.67 -7.39
N CYS A 223 9.26 -1.08 -6.95
CA CYS A 223 10.45 -1.32 -7.76
C CYS A 223 11.10 -2.61 -7.23
N SER A 224 12.43 -2.70 -7.13
CA SER A 224 13.10 -3.82 -6.45
C SER A 224 12.91 -3.79 -4.91
N PRO A 225 13.57 -2.92 -4.11
CA PRO A 225 13.34 -2.86 -2.66
C PRO A 225 12.09 -2.05 -2.26
N GLY A 226 11.38 -1.46 -3.22
CA GLY A 226 10.22 -0.60 -2.96
C GLY A 226 10.54 0.68 -2.17
N THR A 227 11.72 1.28 -2.37
CA THR A 227 12.16 2.48 -1.60
C THR A 227 12.66 3.62 -2.49
N GLY A 228 13.73 3.42 -3.28
CA GLY A 228 14.34 4.47 -4.11
C GLY A 228 13.40 5.00 -5.19
N ARG A 229 13.27 4.27 -6.31
CA ARG A 229 12.39 4.63 -7.44
C ARG A 229 10.93 4.78 -7.01
N THR A 230 10.41 3.84 -6.20
CA THR A 230 9.06 3.92 -5.58
C THR A 230 8.82 5.23 -4.84
N GLY A 231 9.71 5.58 -3.90
CA GLY A 231 9.60 6.82 -3.13
C GLY A 231 9.71 8.06 -4.01
N THR A 232 10.49 7.99 -5.08
CA THR A 232 10.64 9.08 -6.06
C THR A 232 9.34 9.29 -6.84
N ILE A 233 8.73 8.22 -7.36
CA ILE A 233 7.43 8.28 -8.07
C ILE A 233 6.33 8.79 -7.14
N VAL A 234 6.25 8.29 -5.90
CA VAL A 234 5.27 8.76 -4.90
C VAL A 234 5.51 10.24 -4.54
N ALA A 235 6.76 10.68 -4.39
CA ALA A 235 7.06 12.08 -4.12
C ALA A 235 6.73 13.00 -5.32
N CYS A 236 7.01 12.57 -6.55
CA CYS A 236 6.58 13.27 -7.77
C CYS A 236 5.06 13.39 -7.83
N ASP A 237 4.34 12.31 -7.52
CA ASP A 237 2.87 12.27 -7.48
C ASP A 237 2.30 13.22 -6.42
N VAL A 238 2.87 13.26 -5.21
CA VAL A 238 2.48 14.25 -4.19
C VAL A 238 2.81 15.68 -4.65
N ALA A 239 3.97 15.91 -5.26
CA ALA A 239 4.37 17.23 -5.75
C ALA A 239 3.43 17.75 -6.86
N LEU A 240 3.00 16.91 -7.81
CA LEU A 240 2.05 17.33 -8.85
C LEU A 240 0.71 17.76 -8.24
N ARG A 241 0.18 17.01 -7.25
CA ARG A 241 -1.05 17.42 -6.52
C ARG A 241 -0.87 18.76 -5.79
N ALA A 242 0.31 19.01 -5.23
CA ALA A 242 0.62 20.27 -4.57
C ALA A 242 0.71 21.45 -5.55
N VAL A 243 1.07 21.22 -6.82
CA VAL A 243 0.97 22.22 -7.90
C VAL A 243 -0.49 22.44 -8.34
N GLU A 244 -1.30 21.39 -8.40
CA GLU A 244 -2.72 21.47 -8.82
C GLU A 244 -3.58 22.29 -7.85
N ILE A 245 -3.37 22.11 -6.53
CA ILE A 245 -4.25 22.62 -5.47
C ILE A 245 -3.79 24.01 -4.99
N PRO A 246 -4.64 25.06 -5.05
CA PRO A 246 -4.35 26.36 -4.45
C PRO A 246 -3.97 26.25 -2.96
N PRO A 247 -2.90 26.93 -2.47
CA PRO A 247 -2.18 28.04 -3.09
C PRO A 247 -1.07 27.67 -4.10
N ARG A 248 -0.97 26.40 -4.53
CA ARG A 248 0.04 25.88 -5.48
C ARG A 248 1.48 25.92 -4.95
N THR A 249 1.63 25.80 -3.64
CA THR A 249 2.93 25.79 -2.94
C THR A 249 3.48 24.38 -2.84
N VAL A 250 4.72 24.16 -3.27
CA VAL A 250 5.38 22.85 -3.25
C VAL A 250 6.63 22.89 -2.36
N ASP A 251 6.64 22.11 -1.29
CA ASP A 251 7.78 21.91 -0.39
C ASP A 251 8.33 20.48 -0.59
N ILE A 252 9.31 20.33 -1.48
CA ILE A 252 9.94 19.02 -1.77
C ILE A 252 10.63 18.41 -0.54
N PRO A 253 11.40 19.15 0.29
CA PRO A 253 11.93 18.63 1.55
C PRO A 253 10.84 18.02 2.45
N HIS A 254 9.72 18.73 2.65
CA HIS A 254 8.61 18.26 3.47
C HIS A 254 7.91 17.05 2.84
N ILE A 255 7.70 17.04 1.51
CA ILE A 255 7.11 15.91 0.79
C ILE A 255 7.98 14.66 0.96
N VAL A 256 9.30 14.76 0.76
CA VAL A 256 10.21 13.60 0.92
C VAL A 256 10.31 13.16 2.38
N TYR A 257 10.29 14.07 3.34
CA TYR A 257 10.16 13.75 4.77
C TYR A 257 8.86 12.98 5.07
N TYR A 258 7.72 13.45 4.56
CA TYR A 258 6.41 12.80 4.73
C TYR A 258 6.39 11.39 4.10
N VAL A 259 6.89 11.25 2.87
CA VAL A 259 7.00 9.93 2.20
C VAL A 259 7.92 9.00 2.99
N ARG A 260 9.03 9.49 3.57
CA ARG A 260 9.91 8.70 4.44
C ARG A 260 9.27 8.25 5.76
N ARG A 261 8.27 8.98 6.27
CA ARG A 261 7.48 8.53 7.44
C ARG A 261 6.55 7.35 7.11
N GLY A 262 6.02 7.29 5.89
CA GLY A 262 5.22 6.14 5.41
C GLY A 262 6.07 4.96 4.92
N ARG A 263 7.26 5.24 4.35
CA ARG A 263 8.18 4.24 3.82
C ARG A 263 9.62 4.64 4.12
N ALA A 264 10.21 4.02 5.15
CA ALA A 264 11.60 4.28 5.54
C ALA A 264 12.57 4.15 4.35
N SER A 265 13.59 5.01 4.32
CA SER A 265 14.61 5.07 3.26
C SER A 265 14.08 5.33 1.84
N ALA A 266 12.87 5.84 1.69
CA ALA A 266 12.35 6.33 0.41
C ALA A 266 13.20 7.49 -0.16
N VAL A 267 13.37 7.54 -1.49
CA VAL A 267 14.27 8.47 -2.22
C VAL A 267 15.72 8.30 -1.75
N ARG A 268 16.51 7.49 -2.46
CA ARG A 268 17.81 6.99 -1.99
C ARG A 268 19.03 7.74 -2.51
N THR A 269 18.96 8.36 -3.69
CA THR A 269 20.10 9.06 -4.30
C THR A 269 19.83 10.55 -4.46
N ARG A 270 20.90 11.30 -4.75
CA ARG A 270 20.81 12.74 -5.02
C ARG A 270 20.02 13.02 -6.30
N GLU A 271 20.28 12.28 -7.38
CA GLU A 271 19.59 12.48 -8.66
C GLU A 271 18.09 12.15 -8.54
N GLN A 272 17.73 11.17 -7.70
CA GLN A 272 16.33 10.88 -7.38
C GLN A 272 15.66 12.06 -6.65
N TYR A 273 16.36 12.71 -5.74
CA TYR A 273 15.84 13.89 -5.05
C TYR A 273 15.71 15.09 -5.99
N GLU A 274 16.72 15.35 -6.82
CA GLU A 274 16.72 16.42 -7.84
C GLU A 274 15.65 16.22 -8.92
N LEU A 275 15.38 14.98 -9.33
CA LEU A 275 14.30 14.66 -10.28
C LEU A 275 12.93 15.15 -9.79
N ILE A 276 12.64 15.08 -8.49
CA ILE A 276 11.32 15.51 -7.96
C ILE A 276 11.16 17.03 -8.13
N TYR A 277 12.22 17.81 -7.91
CA TYR A 277 12.21 19.25 -8.21
C TYR A 277 12.01 19.51 -9.70
N ARG A 278 12.72 18.79 -10.58
CA ARG A 278 12.58 18.96 -12.03
C ARG A 278 11.15 18.66 -12.49
N VAL A 279 10.58 17.53 -12.06
CA VAL A 279 9.20 17.11 -12.36
C VAL A 279 8.18 18.15 -11.88
N ALA A 280 8.31 18.64 -10.64
CA ALA A 280 7.43 19.68 -10.12
C ALA A 280 7.53 21.00 -10.91
N ASN A 281 8.75 21.42 -11.26
CA ASN A 281 9.01 22.65 -12.01
C ASN A 281 8.45 22.58 -13.45
N VAL A 282 8.71 21.48 -14.17
CA VAL A 282 8.20 21.25 -15.53
C VAL A 282 6.67 21.22 -15.53
N TYR A 283 6.06 20.57 -14.53
CA TYR A 283 4.61 20.51 -14.44
C TYR A 283 3.97 21.86 -14.07
N ALA A 284 4.54 22.60 -13.12
CA ALA A 284 4.12 23.96 -12.80
C ALA A 284 4.19 24.88 -14.01
N THR A 285 5.30 24.85 -14.75
CA THR A 285 5.48 25.64 -15.98
C THR A 285 4.40 25.33 -17.03
N LYS A 286 4.02 24.06 -17.20
CA LYS A 286 2.94 23.63 -18.11
C LYS A 286 1.55 24.08 -17.64
N LEU A 287 1.32 24.26 -16.33
CA LEU A 287 0.04 24.73 -15.77
C LEU A 287 -0.08 26.26 -15.66
N THR A 288 1.04 26.99 -15.61
CA THR A 288 1.06 28.47 -15.49
C THR A 288 1.49 29.18 -16.78
N GLY A 289 1.89 28.45 -17.82
CA GLY A 289 2.18 29.03 -19.13
C GLY A 289 0.95 29.68 -19.76
N PRO A 290 1.10 30.74 -20.55
CA PRO A 290 -0.04 31.33 -21.26
C PRO A 290 -0.60 30.31 -22.26
N THR A 291 -1.90 30.04 -22.17
CA THR A 291 -2.63 29.35 -23.24
C THR A 291 -2.55 30.21 -24.49
N ILE A 292 -1.70 29.83 -25.45
CA ILE A 292 -1.75 30.44 -26.78
C ILE A 292 -2.97 29.82 -27.47
N GLU A 293 -4.09 30.52 -27.39
CA GLU A 293 -5.25 30.26 -28.24
C GLU A 293 -4.84 30.56 -29.70
N THR A 294 -4.79 29.52 -30.53
CA THR A 294 -4.59 29.58 -31.99
C THR A 294 -5.87 29.21 -32.71
#